data_AF-A0A0N1FGN2-F1
#
_entry.id   AF-A0A0N1FGN2-F1
#
_cell.length_a   1.000
_cell.length_b   1.000
_cell.length_c   1.000
_cell.angle_alpha   90.00
_cell.angle_beta   90.00
_cell.angle_gamma   90.00
#
_symmetry.space_group_name_H-M   'P 1'
#
loop_
_entity.id
_entity.type
_entity.pdbx_description
1 polymer ?
#
loop_
_entity_poly.entity_id
_entity_poly.type
_entity_poly.pdbx_seq_one_letter_code
_entity_poly.pdbx_strand_id
1 'polypeptide(L)'
;MVSSTETRSGTSRLALVSVVIALFSLGASVFQSVNYLHSIDNMQRNILRTESLRTCRDLIDTFFRFRLKAEVANAAGAVAMDGVELKAIAYQFGALGTFLANFHAEVARQRYTALSWQLNTIAEKIGGMPREEFEKLFAEADRQFGAINEDCVKAATGHLL
;
A
#
# COMPACT_ATOMS: atom_id res chain seq x y z
N MET A 1 -57.39 56.72 -8.49
CA MET A 1 -57.49 55.26 -8.24
C MET A 1 -56.87 54.53 -9.41
N VAL A 2 -55.55 54.31 -9.40
CA VAL A 2 -54.85 53.43 -10.35
C VAL A 2 -53.74 52.72 -9.59
N SER A 3 -53.64 51.41 -9.83
CA SER A 3 -52.49 50.53 -9.58
C SER A 3 -52.18 50.15 -8.13
N SER A 4 -52.96 49.21 -7.59
CA SER A 4 -52.55 48.37 -6.44
C SER A 4 -52.40 46.89 -6.82
N THR A 5 -52.77 46.51 -8.06
CA THR A 5 -52.76 45.13 -8.57
C THR A 5 -51.48 44.78 -9.35
N GLU A 6 -50.82 45.75 -9.98
CA GLU A 6 -49.57 45.53 -10.74
C GLU A 6 -48.37 45.28 -9.83
N THR A 7 -48.27 46.02 -8.72
CA THR A 7 -47.19 45.89 -7.73
C THR A 7 -47.17 44.51 -7.09
N ARG A 8 -48.35 43.94 -6.77
CA ARG A 8 -48.48 42.64 -6.11
C ARG A 8 -48.07 41.46 -7.03
N SER A 9 -48.32 41.57 -8.33
CA SER A 9 -47.93 40.57 -9.35
C SER A 9 -46.41 40.58 -9.61
N GLY A 10 -45.81 41.77 -9.69
CA GLY A 10 -44.36 41.94 -9.87
C GLY A 10 -43.55 41.38 -8.69
N THR A 11 -43.97 41.66 -7.45
CA THR A 11 -43.30 41.13 -6.25
C THR A 11 -43.39 39.61 -6.16
N SER A 12 -44.54 39.02 -6.51
CA SER A 12 -44.73 37.56 -6.47
C SER A 12 -43.89 36.83 -7.52
N ARG A 13 -43.68 37.44 -8.70
CA ARG A 13 -42.82 36.89 -9.76
C ARG A 13 -41.34 36.98 -9.38
N LEU A 14 -40.91 38.09 -8.81
CA LEU A 14 -39.54 38.27 -8.31
C LEU A 14 -39.22 37.29 -7.17
N ALA A 15 -40.17 37.07 -6.26
CA ALA A 15 -40.04 36.07 -5.20
C ALA A 15 -39.98 34.63 -5.74
N LEU A 16 -40.75 34.31 -6.78
CA LEU A 16 -40.68 32.99 -7.43
C LEU A 16 -39.30 32.77 -8.08
N VAL A 17 -38.79 33.78 -8.80
CA VAL A 17 -37.48 33.70 -9.45
C VAL A 17 -36.36 33.57 -8.42
N SER A 18 -36.41 34.31 -7.29
CA SER A 18 -35.39 34.19 -6.25
C SER A 18 -35.39 32.81 -5.58
N VAL A 19 -36.57 32.23 -5.34
CA VAL A 19 -36.69 30.86 -4.80
C VAL A 19 -36.14 29.83 -5.79
N VAL A 20 -36.43 29.98 -7.08
CA VAL A 20 -35.90 29.09 -8.13
C VAL A 20 -34.38 29.17 -8.19
N ILE A 21 -33.81 30.38 -8.19
CA ILE A 21 -32.35 30.57 -8.15
C ILE A 21 -31.75 29.93 -6.89
N ALA A 22 -32.37 30.14 -5.72
CA ALA A 22 -31.90 29.56 -4.46
C ALA A 22 -31.91 28.02 -4.51
N LEU A 23 -32.94 27.40 -5.09
CA LEU A 23 -33.02 25.95 -5.25
C LEU A 23 -31.96 25.43 -6.23
N PHE A 24 -31.73 26.12 -7.34
CA PHE A 24 -30.65 25.75 -8.28
C PHE A 24 -29.27 25.92 -7.65
N SER A 25 -29.03 26.98 -6.88
CA SER A 25 -27.77 27.18 -6.13
C SER A 25 -27.56 26.10 -5.08
N LEU A 26 -28.61 25.71 -4.35
CA LEU A 26 -28.54 24.62 -3.38
C LEU A 26 -28.28 23.28 -4.08
N GLY A 27 -28.98 23.00 -5.19
CA GLY A 27 -28.77 21.79 -5.99
C GLY A 27 -27.37 21.71 -6.57
N ALA A 28 -26.83 22.82 -7.09
CA ALA A 28 -25.45 22.88 -7.57
C ALA A 28 -24.44 22.67 -6.44
N SER A 29 -24.68 23.22 -5.25
CA SER A 29 -23.82 23.02 -4.08
C SER A 29 -23.81 21.58 -3.59
N VAL A 30 -24.98 20.94 -3.51
CA VAL A 30 -25.09 19.52 -3.16
C VAL A 30 -24.41 18.65 -4.21
N PHE A 31 -24.63 18.93 -5.50
CA PHE A 31 -24.00 18.19 -6.59
C PHE A 31 -22.47 18.33 -6.58
N GLN A 32 -21.95 19.54 -6.31
CA GLN A 32 -20.51 19.75 -6.13
C GLN A 32 -19.97 19.00 -4.91
N SER A 33 -20.69 19.02 -3.78
CA SER A 33 -20.30 18.30 -2.56
C SER A 33 -20.22 16.79 -2.77
N VAL A 34 -21.22 16.19 -3.42
CA VAL A 34 -21.23 14.74 -3.72
C VAL A 34 -20.09 14.36 -4.66
N ASN A 35 -19.86 15.12 -5.73
CA ASN A 35 -18.75 14.85 -6.64
C ASN A 35 -17.38 15.05 -5.98
N TYR A 36 -17.26 16.03 -5.09
CA TYR A 36 -16.04 16.28 -4.34
C TYR A 36 -15.70 15.13 -3.39
N LEU A 37 -16.70 14.61 -2.66
CA LEU A 37 -16.54 13.42 -1.81
C LEU A 37 -16.13 12.18 -2.61
N HIS A 38 -16.80 11.92 -3.74
CA HIS A 38 -16.42 10.82 -4.64
C HIS A 38 -15.01 10.98 -5.21
N SER A 39 -14.60 12.21 -5.54
CA SER A 39 -13.24 12.50 -6.05
C SER A 39 -12.18 12.21 -4.99
N ILE A 40 -12.41 12.62 -3.73
CA ILE A 40 -11.49 12.35 -2.62
C ILE A 40 -11.35 10.85 -2.38
N ASP A 41 -12.46 10.10 -2.32
CA ASP A 41 -12.43 8.66 -2.10
C ASP A 41 -11.68 7.92 -3.21
N ASN A 42 -11.86 8.34 -4.46
CA ASN A 42 -11.16 7.76 -5.62
C ASN A 42 -9.67 8.11 -5.60
N MET A 43 -9.31 9.33 -5.22
CA MET A 43 -7.91 9.74 -5.09
C MET A 43 -7.20 8.99 -3.96
N GLN A 44 -7.83 8.83 -2.79
CA GLN A 44 -7.27 8.10 -1.67
C GLN A 44 -7.01 6.63 -2.01
N ARG A 45 -7.97 5.93 -2.63
CA ARG A 45 -7.77 4.53 -3.07
C ARG A 45 -6.64 4.39 -4.07
N ASN A 46 -6.51 5.33 -5.01
CA ASN A 46 -5.45 5.30 -6.01
C ASN A 46 -4.06 5.59 -5.41
N ILE A 47 -3.97 6.52 -4.44
CA ILE A 47 -2.73 6.81 -3.71
C ILE A 47 -2.30 5.58 -2.89
N LEU A 48 -3.23 4.98 -2.14
CA LEU A 48 -2.94 3.80 -1.32
C LEU A 48 -2.49 2.60 -2.18
N ARG A 49 -3.12 2.39 -3.34
CA ARG A 49 -2.70 1.35 -4.31
C ARG A 49 -1.32 1.66 -4.89
N THR A 50 -1.03 2.92 -5.22
CA THR A 50 0.27 3.31 -5.78
C THR A 50 1.39 3.13 -4.76
N GLU A 51 1.15 3.53 -3.50
CA GLU A 51 2.12 3.34 -2.41
C GLU A 51 2.29 1.86 -2.03
N SER A 52 1.21 1.06 -2.05
CA SER A 52 1.29 -0.40 -1.89
C SER A 52 2.16 -1.03 -2.99
N LEU A 53 1.96 -0.66 -4.26
CA LEU A 53 2.75 -1.19 -5.38
C LEU A 53 4.22 -0.78 -5.32
N ARG A 54 4.49 0.48 -4.96
CA ARG A 54 5.86 0.96 -4.70
C ARG A 54 6.51 0.11 -3.60
N THR A 55 5.80 -0.11 -2.50
CA THR A 55 6.34 -0.91 -1.38
C THR A 55 6.55 -2.36 -1.77
N CYS A 56 5.64 -2.97 -2.54
CA CYS A 56 5.81 -4.31 -3.08
C CYS A 56 7.08 -4.43 -3.92
N ARG A 57 7.33 -3.48 -4.82
CA ARG A 57 8.58 -3.42 -5.60
C ARG A 57 9.80 -3.33 -4.68
N ASP A 58 9.78 -2.43 -3.71
CA ASP A 58 10.92 -2.20 -2.81
C ASP A 58 11.18 -3.42 -1.90
N LEU A 59 10.12 -4.15 -1.52
CA LEU A 59 10.20 -5.39 -0.77
C LEU A 59 10.82 -6.52 -1.60
N ILE A 60 10.43 -6.64 -2.87
CA ILE A 60 11.01 -7.60 -3.83
C ILE A 60 12.51 -7.31 -4.02
N ASP A 61 12.88 -6.06 -4.27
CA ASP A 61 14.28 -5.65 -4.41
C ASP A 61 15.09 -5.97 -3.15
N THR A 62 14.53 -5.66 -1.98
CA THR A 62 15.17 -5.94 -0.68
C THR A 62 15.43 -7.43 -0.49
N PHE A 63 14.48 -8.30 -0.86
CA PHE A 63 14.65 -9.76 -0.77
C PHE A 63 15.78 -10.26 -1.69
N PHE A 64 15.79 -9.87 -2.96
CA PHE A 64 16.83 -10.31 -3.89
C PHE A 64 18.20 -9.75 -3.54
N ARG A 65 18.26 -8.51 -3.03
CA ARG A 65 19.50 -7.93 -2.50
C ARG A 65 20.02 -8.72 -1.29
N PHE A 66 19.14 -9.13 -0.37
CA PHE A 66 19.52 -10.01 0.74
C PHE A 66 20.10 -11.32 0.20
N ARG A 67 19.37 -11.98 -0.69
CA ARG A 67 19.74 -13.29 -1.25
C ARG A 67 21.10 -13.24 -1.92
N LEU A 68 21.30 -12.31 -2.86
CA LEU A 68 22.55 -12.21 -3.61
C LEU A 68 23.73 -11.98 -2.67
N LYS A 69 23.56 -11.10 -1.68
CA LYS A 69 24.60 -10.83 -0.69
C LYS A 69 24.90 -12.05 0.18
N ALA A 70 23.87 -12.80 0.57
CA ALA A 70 24.03 -14.03 1.33
C ALA A 70 24.72 -15.13 0.52
N GLU A 71 24.42 -15.26 -0.78
CA GLU A 71 25.10 -16.19 -1.69
C GLU A 71 26.58 -15.84 -1.83
N VAL A 72 26.91 -14.56 -2.02
CA VAL A 72 28.30 -14.09 -2.05
C VAL A 72 29.02 -14.37 -0.73
N ALA A 73 28.39 -14.06 0.40
CA ALA A 73 28.96 -14.30 1.72
C ALA A 73 29.18 -15.81 1.99
N ASN A 74 28.23 -16.67 1.63
CA ASN A 74 28.37 -18.11 1.79
C ASN A 74 29.48 -18.69 0.89
N ALA A 75 29.60 -18.20 -0.35
CA ALA A 75 30.62 -18.66 -1.29
C ALA A 75 32.02 -18.17 -0.96
N ALA A 76 32.17 -16.93 -0.50
CA ALA A 76 33.46 -16.31 -0.18
C ALA A 76 33.98 -16.67 1.22
N GLY A 77 33.14 -17.26 2.06
CA GLY A 77 33.39 -17.41 3.50
C GLY A 77 33.07 -16.10 4.21
N ALA A 78 31.92 -16.06 4.88
CA ALA A 78 31.39 -14.80 5.41
C ALA A 78 32.24 -14.27 6.57
N VAL A 79 32.42 -12.95 6.59
CA VAL A 79 33.04 -12.23 7.71
C VAL A 79 31.97 -11.67 8.64
N ALA A 80 32.34 -11.26 9.85
CA ALA A 80 31.39 -10.75 10.85
C ALA A 80 30.51 -9.58 10.33
N MET A 81 31.05 -8.75 9.43
CA MET A 81 30.30 -7.65 8.81
C MET A 81 29.22 -8.11 7.85
N ASP A 82 29.37 -9.23 7.16
CA ASP A 82 28.34 -9.74 6.24
C ASP A 82 27.05 -10.06 6.99
N GLY A 83 27.15 -10.67 8.17
CA GLY A 83 25.99 -10.96 9.02
C GLY A 83 25.27 -9.69 9.48
N VAL A 84 26.01 -8.63 9.84
CA VAL A 84 25.44 -7.35 10.25
C VAL A 84 24.71 -6.67 9.09
N GLU A 85 25.33 -6.64 7.91
CA GLU A 85 24.72 -6.04 6.73
C GLU A 85 23.49 -6.83 6.26
N LEU A 86 23.54 -8.15 6.31
CA LEU A 86 22.38 -9.01 6.04
C LEU A 86 21.24 -8.75 7.03
N LYS A 87 21.53 -8.62 8.33
CA LYS A 87 20.52 -8.24 9.34
C LYS A 87 19.87 -6.90 9.02
N ALA A 88 20.65 -5.89 8.62
CA ALA A 88 20.10 -4.59 8.23
C ALA A 88 19.12 -4.71 7.05
N ILE A 89 19.44 -5.53 6.05
CA ILE A 89 18.54 -5.79 4.91
C ILE A 89 17.29 -6.57 5.36
N ALA A 90 17.43 -7.56 6.23
CA ALA A 90 16.30 -8.31 6.79
C ALA A 90 15.35 -7.43 7.62
N TYR A 91 15.88 -6.47 8.40
CA TYR A 91 15.07 -5.48 9.10
C TYR A 91 14.36 -4.53 8.15
N GLN A 92 15.01 -4.09 7.07
CA GLN A 92 14.34 -3.31 6.03
C GLN A 92 13.19 -4.11 5.40
N PHE A 93 13.40 -5.40 5.11
CA PHE A 93 12.34 -6.27 4.61
C PHE A 93 11.16 -6.36 5.60
N GLY A 94 11.44 -6.60 6.87
CA GLY A 94 10.43 -6.64 7.93
C GLY A 94 9.64 -5.33 8.07
N ALA A 95 10.31 -4.18 7.95
CA ALA A 95 9.68 -2.86 8.00
C ALA A 95 8.72 -2.64 6.80
N LEU A 96 9.16 -2.96 5.58
CA LEU A 96 8.34 -2.89 4.37
C LEU A 96 7.14 -3.85 4.46
N GLY A 97 7.37 -5.08 4.94
CA GLY A 97 6.32 -6.07 5.15
C GLY A 97 5.30 -5.63 6.21
N THR A 98 5.75 -4.98 7.28
CA THR A 98 4.85 -4.40 8.30
C THR A 98 4.01 -3.26 7.73
N PHE A 99 4.60 -2.42 6.86
CA PHE A 99 3.84 -1.39 6.15
C PHE A 99 2.77 -2.02 5.25
N LEU A 100 3.15 -3.01 4.42
CA LEU A 100 2.21 -3.72 3.54
C LEU A 100 1.09 -4.41 4.32
N ALA A 101 1.41 -5.02 5.46
CA ALA A 101 0.43 -5.67 6.32
C ALA A 101 -0.73 -4.75 6.78
N ASN A 102 -0.55 -3.42 6.76
CA ASN A 102 -1.65 -2.50 7.07
C ASN A 102 -2.70 -2.39 5.94
N PHE A 103 -2.39 -2.90 4.75
CA PHE A 103 -3.27 -2.87 3.57
C PHE A 103 -3.87 -4.25 3.24
N HIS A 104 -3.49 -5.29 3.97
CA HIS A 104 -3.88 -6.67 3.71
C HIS A 104 -4.49 -7.33 4.95
N ALA A 105 -5.19 -8.46 4.76
CA ALA A 105 -5.74 -9.26 5.85
C ALA A 105 -4.65 -9.81 6.80
N GLU A 106 -5.02 -10.14 8.04
CA GLU A 106 -4.08 -10.53 9.11
C GLU A 106 -3.18 -11.72 8.75
N VAL A 107 -3.64 -12.61 7.87
CA VAL A 107 -2.86 -13.75 7.35
C VAL A 107 -1.63 -13.28 6.56
N ALA A 108 -1.72 -12.16 5.84
CA ALA A 108 -0.59 -11.60 5.11
C ALA A 108 0.48 -11.07 6.08
N ARG A 109 0.08 -10.40 7.17
CA ARG A 109 0.99 -9.92 8.23
C ARG A 109 1.86 -11.04 8.76
N GLN A 110 1.25 -12.18 9.09
CA GLN A 110 1.97 -13.34 9.63
C GLN A 110 3.03 -13.86 8.65
N ARG A 111 2.76 -13.86 7.34
CA ARG A 111 3.72 -14.29 6.31
C ARG A 111 4.94 -13.38 6.23
N TYR A 112 4.73 -12.06 6.19
CA TYR A 112 5.83 -11.09 6.18
C TYR A 112 6.71 -11.21 7.43
N THR A 113 6.08 -11.34 8.60
CA THR A 113 6.79 -11.53 9.86
C THR A 113 7.60 -12.83 9.84
N ALA A 114 6.99 -13.96 9.47
CA ALA A 114 7.67 -15.26 9.42
C ALA A 114 8.91 -15.23 8.52
N LEU A 115 8.78 -14.68 7.30
CA LEU A 115 9.91 -14.60 6.37
C LEU A 115 11.00 -13.66 6.92
N SER A 116 10.65 -12.52 7.51
CA SER A 116 11.64 -11.61 8.10
C SER A 116 12.46 -12.27 9.22
N TRP A 117 11.84 -13.12 10.05
CA TRP A 117 12.54 -13.91 11.07
C TRP A 117 13.46 -14.96 10.46
N GLN A 118 13.04 -15.60 9.37
CA GLN A 118 13.88 -16.56 8.66
C GLN A 118 15.09 -15.88 8.02
N LEU A 119 14.93 -14.71 7.40
CA LEU A 119 16.05 -13.93 6.86
C LEU A 119 17.03 -13.53 7.98
N ASN A 120 16.52 -13.09 9.14
CA ASN A 120 17.37 -12.83 10.29
C ASN A 120 18.14 -14.07 10.77
N THR A 121 17.50 -15.24 10.77
CA THR A 121 18.14 -16.51 11.13
C THR A 121 19.27 -16.87 10.17
N ILE A 122 19.06 -16.65 8.86
CA ILE A 122 20.09 -16.85 7.84
C ILE A 122 21.26 -15.89 8.08
N ALA A 123 20.97 -14.61 8.32
CA ALA A 123 21.99 -13.59 8.59
C ALA A 123 22.84 -13.90 9.83
N GLU A 124 22.25 -14.49 10.87
CA GLU A 124 22.96 -14.90 12.09
C GLU A 124 23.93 -16.05 11.87
N LYS A 125 23.54 -17.00 11.03
CA LYS A 125 24.28 -18.25 10.86
C LYS A 125 25.26 -18.22 9.69
N ILE A 126 25.27 -17.16 8.88
CA ILE A 126 25.98 -17.10 7.61
C ILE A 126 27.48 -17.41 7.71
N GLY A 127 28.13 -17.04 8.82
CA GLY A 127 29.57 -17.21 9.07
C GLY A 127 30.07 -18.65 9.25
N GLY A 128 29.17 -19.63 9.36
CA GLY A 128 29.55 -21.04 9.54
C GLY A 128 28.59 -22.03 8.90
N MET A 129 27.69 -21.54 8.05
CA MET A 129 26.63 -22.34 7.46
C MET A 129 27.17 -23.20 6.31
N PRO A 130 27.05 -24.54 6.38
CA PRO A 130 27.35 -25.42 5.25
C PRO A 130 26.47 -25.06 4.04
N ARG A 131 27.02 -25.21 2.83
CA ARG A 131 26.29 -24.87 1.59
C ARG A 131 24.96 -25.61 1.44
N GLU A 132 24.89 -26.87 1.84
CA GLU A 132 23.64 -27.66 1.80
C GLU A 132 22.57 -27.08 2.74
N GLU A 133 22.95 -26.66 3.95
CA GLU A 133 22.03 -26.01 4.89
C GLU A 133 21.56 -24.65 4.36
N PHE A 134 22.48 -23.89 3.75
CA PHE A 134 22.19 -22.63 3.08
C PHE A 134 21.15 -22.80 1.98
N GLU A 135 21.37 -23.73 1.05
CA GLU A 135 20.46 -24.01 -0.06
C GLU A 135 19.07 -24.44 0.45
N LYS A 136 19.01 -25.25 1.51
CA LYS A 136 17.75 -25.66 2.14
C LYS A 136 16.99 -24.48 2.77
N LEU A 137 17.68 -23.61 3.51
CA LEU A 137 17.07 -22.45 4.14
C LEU A 137 16.58 -21.43 3.10
N PHE A 138 17.31 -21.27 2.00
CA PHE A 138 16.90 -20.38 0.92
C PHE A 138 15.76 -20.96 0.08
N ALA A 139 15.73 -22.27 -0.20
CA ALA A 139 14.59 -22.89 -0.87
C ALA A 139 13.27 -22.68 -0.10
N GLU A 140 13.34 -22.74 1.24
CA GLU A 140 12.21 -22.42 2.09
C GLU A 140 11.84 -20.92 2.03
N ALA A 141 12.83 -20.04 2.10
CA ALA A 141 12.63 -18.59 2.05
C ALA A 141 12.01 -18.16 0.70
N ASP A 142 12.47 -18.75 -0.41
CA ASP A 142 11.94 -18.51 -1.75
C ASP A 142 10.48 -18.92 -1.88
N ARG A 143 10.12 -20.08 -1.30
CA ARG A 143 8.73 -20.54 -1.28
C ARG A 143 7.82 -19.57 -0.53
N GLN A 144 8.25 -19.11 0.64
CA GLN A 144 7.51 -18.11 1.42
C GLN A 144 7.42 -16.76 0.68
N PHE A 145 8.52 -16.34 0.06
CA PHE A 145 8.56 -15.14 -0.75
C PHE A 145 7.63 -15.23 -1.96
N GLY A 146 7.54 -16.38 -2.62
CA GLY A 146 6.60 -16.63 -3.71
C GLY A 146 5.15 -16.37 -3.29
N ALA A 147 4.76 -16.88 -2.13
CA ALA A 147 3.42 -16.64 -1.57
C ALA A 147 3.16 -15.16 -1.24
N ILE A 148 4.17 -14.42 -0.77
CA ILE A 148 4.10 -12.97 -0.54
C ILE A 148 4.00 -12.20 -1.86
N ASN A 149 4.73 -12.64 -2.89
CA ASN A 149 4.71 -12.00 -4.20
C ASN A 149 3.33 -12.14 -4.87
N GLU A 150 2.64 -13.26 -4.65
CA GLU A 150 1.24 -13.40 -5.07
C GLU A 150 0.32 -12.35 -4.42
N ASP A 151 0.55 -12.00 -3.15
CA ASP A 151 -0.22 -10.97 -2.45
C ASP A 151 0.00 -9.58 -3.10
N CYS A 152 1.24 -9.30 -3.53
CA CYS A 152 1.58 -8.12 -4.32
C CYS A 152 0.93 -8.10 -5.72
N VAL A 153 0.82 -9.26 -6.40
CA VAL A 153 0.10 -9.37 -7.68
C VAL A 153 -1.40 -9.12 -7.52
N LYS A 154 -2.01 -9.64 -6.44
CA LYS A 154 -3.41 -9.37 -6.13
C LYS A 154 -3.65 -7.89 -5.83
N ALA A 155 -2.72 -7.23 -5.13
CA ALA A 155 -2.74 -5.78 -4.95
C ALA A 155 -2.70 -5.02 -6.29
N ALA A 156 -1.84 -5.46 -7.20
CA ALA A 156 -1.68 -4.86 -8.52
C ALA A 156 -2.91 -5.01 -9.41
N THR A 157 -3.65 -6.11 -9.30
CA THR A 157 -4.83 -6.37 -10.14
C THR A 157 -6.13 -5.83 -9.55
N GLY A 158 -6.09 -5.14 -8.41
CA GLY A 158 -7.27 -4.55 -7.78
C GLY A 158 -8.15 -5.54 -7.01
N HIS A 159 -7.63 -6.74 -6.73
CA HIS A 159 -8.30 -7.75 -5.88
C HIS A 159 -8.01 -7.53 -4.39
N LEU A 160 -7.84 -6.27 -3.97
CA LEU A 160 -7.74 -5.92 -2.55
C LEU A 160 -9.15 -5.90 -1.93
N LEU A 161 -9.71 -7.09 -1.73
CA LEU A 161 -10.87 -7.37 -0.88
C LEU A 161 -10.66 -8.72 -0.19
#